data_AF-N8Q505-F1
#
_entry.id   AF-N8Q505-F1
#
_cell.length_a   1.000
_cell.length_b   1.000
_cell.length_c   1.000
_cell.angle_alpha   90.00
_cell.angle_beta   90.00
_cell.angle_gamma   90.00
#
_symmetry.space_group_name_H-M   'P 1'
#
loop_
_entity.id
_entity.type
_entity.pdbx_description
1 polymer ?
#
loop_
_entity_poly.entity_id
_entity_poly.type
_entity_poly.pdbx_seq_one_letter_code
_entity_poly.pdbx_strand_id
1 'polypeptide(L)' 'MAWEVHEIHDSVHVIPQNDLKPHDFNPDCKCGVRYEDGAYIHNSYDERELTENLPRC' A
#
# COMPACT_ATOMS: atom_id res chain seq x y z
N MET A 1 1.34 10.57 3.72
CA MET A 1 1.71 9.84 2.50
C MET A 1 1.07 10.39 1.24
N ALA A 2 1.75 10.21 0.10
CA ALA A 2 1.11 10.13 -1.20
C ALA A 2 0.99 8.65 -1.60
N TRP A 3 -0.05 8.30 -2.36
CA TRP A 3 -0.36 6.94 -2.77
C TRP A 3 -0.38 6.86 -4.29
N GLU A 4 0.20 5.81 -4.84
CA GLU A 4 0.18 5.50 -6.27
C GLU A 4 -0.87 4.42 -6.52
N VAL A 5 -1.78 4.70 -7.46
CA VAL A 5 -2.84 3.78 -7.86
C VAL A 5 -2.45 3.16 -9.19
N HIS A 6 -2.36 1.84 -9.22
CA HIS A 6 -2.03 1.05 -10.39
C HIS A 6 -3.18 0.10 -10.72
N GLU A 7 -3.77 0.26 -11.89
CA GLU A 7 -4.82 -0.62 -12.40
C GLU A 7 -4.16 -1.74 -13.23
N ILE A 8 -4.09 -2.94 -12.66
CA ILE A 8 -3.38 -4.08 -13.25
C ILE A 8 -4.36 -5.25 -13.33
N HIS A 9 -4.59 -5.76 -14.55
CA HIS A 9 -5.46 -6.93 -14.78
C HIS A 9 -6.87 -6.80 -14.17
N ASP A 10 -7.54 -5.65 -14.36
CA ASP A 10 -8.88 -5.36 -13.81
C ASP A 10 -8.91 -5.23 -12.27
N SER A 11 -7.74 -5.24 -11.62
CA SER A 11 -7.58 -5.05 -10.17
C SER A 11 -6.91 -3.72 -9.89
N VAL A 12 -7.42 -2.99 -8.90
CA VAL A 12 -6.83 -1.72 -8.45
C VAL A 12 -5.79 -2.04 -7.37
N HIS A 13 -4.56 -1.58 -7.52
CA HIS A 13 -3.48 -1.73 -6.54
C HIS A 13 -3.07 -0.35 -6.05
N VAL A 14 -3.27 -0.09 -4.76
CA VAL A 14 -2.90 1.16 -4.10
C VAL A 14 -1.61 0.91 -3.32
N ILE A 15 -0.53 1.59 -3.72
CA ILE A 15 0.81 1.38 -3.18
C ILE A 15 1.32 2.71 -2.59
N PRO A 16 1.96 2.72 -1.42
CA PRO A 16 2.50 3.94 -0.85
C PRO A 16 3.64 4.47 -1.73
N GLN A 17 3.57 5.76 -2.05
CA GLN A 17 4.61 6.43 -2.81
C GLN A 17 5.85 6.58 -1.93
N ASN A 18 7.04 6.28 -2.50
CA ASN A 18 8.34 6.40 -1.83
C ASN A 18 8.62 5.32 -0.78
N ASP A 19 8.25 4.07 -1.09
CA ASP A 19 8.61 2.93 -0.25
C ASP A 19 10.09 2.52 -0.39
N LEU A 20 10.60 1.81 0.62
CA LEU A 20 12.00 1.38 0.67
C LEU A 20 12.31 0.30 -0.37
N LYS A 21 11.29 -0.44 -0.80
CA LYS A 21 11.41 -1.56 -1.73
C LYS A 21 10.26 -1.56 -2.74
N PRO A 22 10.49 -2.09 -3.96
CA PRO A 22 9.40 -2.31 -4.90
C PRO A 22 8.41 -3.33 -4.33
N HIS A 23 7.12 -3.01 -4.47
CA HIS A 23 6.04 -3.93 -4.15
C HIS A 23 5.73 -4.83 -5.35
N ASP A 24 5.44 -6.09 -5.06
CA ASP A 24 4.89 -7.00 -6.06
C ASP A 24 3.40 -6.69 -6.23
N PHE A 25 2.91 -6.61 -7.48
CA PHE A 25 1.50 -6.41 -7.79
C PHE A 25 0.68 -7.69 -7.60
N ASN A 26 1.00 -8.45 -6.55
CA ASN A 26 0.38 -9.72 -6.21
C ASN A 26 -0.26 -9.61 -4.82
N PRO A 27 -1.35 -10.34 -4.58
CA PRO A 27 -1.96 -10.41 -3.25
C PRO A 27 -1.04 -11.04 -2.19
N ASP A 28 0.01 -11.74 -2.62
CA ASP A 28 1.04 -12.35 -1.76
C ASP A 28 2.25 -11.42 -1.53
N CYS A 29 2.07 -10.10 -1.68
CA CYS A 29 3.13 -9.16 -1.37
C CYS A 29 3.47 -9.20 0.13
N LYS A 30 4.77 -9.35 0.45
CA LYS A 30 5.28 -9.38 1.83
C LYS A 30 5.07 -8.08 2.62
N CYS A 31 4.64 -7.02 1.93
CA CYS A 31 4.18 -5.76 2.50
C CYS A 31 2.89 -5.88 3.32
N GLY A 32 2.20 -7.03 3.30
CA GLY A 32 0.94 -7.22 4.02
C GLY A 32 -0.21 -6.51 3.31
N VAL A 33 -0.46 -6.92 2.06
CA VAL A 33 -1.61 -6.45 1.26
C VAL A 33 -2.93 -6.67 1.99
N ARG A 34 -3.79 -5.67 1.91
CA ARG A 34 -5.19 -5.74 2.32
C ARG A 34 -6.07 -5.52 1.11
N TYR A 35 -7.15 -6.27 1.00
CA TYR A 35 -8.15 -6.03 -0.03
C TYR A 35 -9.34 -5.31 0.59
N GLU A 36 -9.53 -4.05 0.22
CA GLU A 36 -10.64 -3.21 0.70
C GLU A 36 -11.31 -2.50 -0.48
N ASP A 37 -12.64 -2.46 -0.47
CA ASP A 37 -13.47 -1.76 -1.47
C ASP A 37 -13.17 -2.11 -2.94
N GLY A 38 -12.69 -3.33 -3.22
CA GLY A 38 -12.32 -3.73 -4.59
C GLY A 38 -10.88 -3.40 -4.99
N ALA A 39 -10.07 -2.88 -4.07
CA ALA A 39 -8.68 -2.52 -4.30
C ALA A 39 -7.73 -3.24 -3.34
N TYR A 40 -6.57 -3.64 -3.87
CA TYR A 40 -5.43 -4.14 -3.11
C TYR A 40 -4.62 -2.97 -2.55
N ILE A 41 -4.76 -2.71 -1.27
CA ILE A 41 -3.99 -1.72 -0.53
C ILE A 41 -2.72 -2.37 0.03
N HIS A 42 -1.58 -1.92 -0.46
CA HIS A 42 -0.26 -2.33 0.01
C HIS A 42 0.16 -1.42 1.16
N ASN A 43 0.70 -1.98 2.24
CA ASN A 43 1.26 -1.16 3.32
C ASN A 43 2.74 -0.86 3.05
N SER A 44 3.25 0.20 3.67
CA SER A 44 4.68 0.48 3.62
C SER A 44 5.48 -0.54 4.43
N TYR A 45 6.66 -0.94 3.93
CA TYR A 45 7.55 -1.82 4.69
C TYR A 45 8.11 -1.16 5.96
N ASP A 46 8.16 0.16 5.97
CA ASP A 46 8.55 0.98 7.14
C ASP A 46 7.39 1.19 8.12
N GLU A 47 6.22 0.57 7.86
CA GLU A 47 4.99 0.70 8.65
C GLU A 47 4.58 2.16 8.91
N ARG A 48 5.07 3.10 8.10
CA ARG A 48 4.95 4.53 8.35
C ARG A 48 3.49 4.99 8.33
N GLU A 49 2.63 4.27 7.60
CA GLU A 49 1.16 4.37 7.62
C GLU A 49 0.57 4.32 9.05
N LEU A 50 1.15 3.49 9.94
CA LEU A 50 0.73 3.35 11.33
C LEU A 50 1.10 4.57 12.18
N THR A 51 2.13 5.29 11.78
CA THR A 51 2.65 6.45 12.52
C THR A 51 2.08 7.78 12.01
N GLU A 52 1.68 7.87 10.75
CA GLU A 52 1.01 9.07 10.20
C GLU A 52 -0.45 9.22 10.66
N ASN A 53 -1.12 8.12 11.05
CA ASN A 53 -2.48 8.19 11.62
C ASN A 53 -2.52 8.52 13.13
N LEU A 54 -1.35 8.63 13.78
CA LEU A 54 -1.31 9.09 15.16
C LEU A 54 -1.56 10.60 15.17
N PRO A 55 -2.46 11.10 16.04
CA PRO A 55 -2.63 12.53 16.20
C PRO A 55 -1.26 13.13 16.56
N ARG A 56 -0.78 14.09 15.76
CA ARG A 56 0.40 14.87 16.11
C ARG A 56 0.07 15.60 17.43
N CYS A 57 0.70 15.16 18.52
CA CYS A 57 0.66 15.83 19.82
C CYS A 57 1.18 17.27 19.73
#